data_AF-A0A2A2GQX3-F1
#
_entry.id   AF-A0A2A2GQX3-F1
#
_cell.length_a   1.000
_cell.length_b   1.000
_cell.length_c   1.000
_cell.angle_alpha   90.00
_cell.angle_beta   90.00
_cell.angle_gamma   90.00
#
_symmetry.space_group_name_H-M   'P 1'
#
loop_
_entity.id
_entity.type
_entity.pdbx_description
1 polymer ?
#
loop_
_entity_poly.entity_id
_entity_poly.type
_entity_poly.pdbx_seq_one_letter_code
_entity_poly.pdbx_strand_id
1 'polypeptide(L)'
;MKKEKFDFSKFILDCFVCVALMIVSVIFCSILVFLLFQLVGLLLYIFGIKTDLHILGGFGNFSLFFTLCHTLMFIIYFFLEKTNIIQYRIYKPSFWFVFISINSFWWFVAYLLSISSK
;
A
#
# COMPACT_ATOMS: atom_id res chain seq x y z
N MET A 1 25.14 -21.34 -14.70
CA MET A 1 23.94 -20.53 -14.44
C MET A 1 23.54 -19.85 -15.75
N LYS A 2 22.52 -20.32 -16.47
CA LYS A 2 22.08 -19.66 -17.70
C LYS A 2 21.59 -18.27 -17.32
N LYS A 3 22.23 -17.21 -17.84
CA LYS A 3 21.69 -15.85 -17.78
C LYS A 3 20.41 -15.86 -18.62
N GLU A 4 19.26 -16.04 -17.98
CA GLU A 4 17.99 -15.81 -18.65
C GLU A 4 18.02 -14.38 -19.19
N LYS A 5 17.84 -14.25 -20.51
CA LYS A 5 17.75 -12.98 -21.19
C LYS A 5 16.61 -12.21 -20.52
N PHE A 6 16.84 -10.96 -20.14
CA PHE A 6 15.81 -10.13 -19.53
C PHE A 6 14.58 -10.10 -20.45
N ASP A 7 13.47 -10.64 -19.94
CA ASP A 7 12.21 -10.65 -20.67
C ASP A 7 11.45 -9.37 -20.35
N PHE A 8 11.49 -8.44 -21.29
CA PHE A 8 10.80 -7.15 -21.18
C PHE A 8 9.28 -7.30 -21.12
N SER A 9 8.71 -8.30 -21.81
CA SER A 9 7.27 -8.55 -21.79
C SER A 9 6.82 -8.98 -20.40
N LYS A 10 7.59 -9.89 -19.78
CA LYS A 10 7.32 -10.31 -18.40
C LYS A 10 7.53 -9.18 -17.40
N PHE A 11 8.55 -8.35 -17.61
CA PHE A 11 8.76 -7.16 -16.78
C PHE A 11 7.53 -6.23 -16.79
N ILE A 12 7.00 -5.91 -17.97
CA ILE A 12 5.81 -5.05 -18.11
C ILE A 12 4.59 -5.71 -17.45
N LEU A 13 4.36 -7.00 -17.69
CA LEU A 13 3.24 -7.73 -17.10
C LEU A 13 3.30 -7.69 -15.57
N ASP A 14 4.48 -7.95 -15.00
CA ASP A 14 4.71 -7.88 -13.56
C ASP A 14 4.46 -6.48 -13.02
N CYS A 15 4.80 -5.42 -13.77
CA CYS A 15 4.50 -4.05 -13.37
C CYS A 15 2.99 -3.84 -13.24
N PHE A 16 2.18 -4.30 -14.20
CA PHE A 16 0.72 -4.20 -14.11
C PHE A 16 0.16 -4.99 -12.92
N VAL A 17 0.67 -6.19 -12.68
CA VAL A 17 0.28 -7.01 -11.51
C VAL A 17 0.61 -6.28 -10.20
N CYS A 18 1.80 -5.68 -10.08
CA CYS A 18 2.18 -4.89 -8.91
C CYS A 18 1.25 -3.70 -8.69
N VAL A 19 0.92 -2.95 -9.75
CA VAL A 19 -0.02 -1.81 -9.65
C VAL A 19 -1.41 -2.29 -9.21
N ALA A 20 -1.91 -3.37 -9.79
CA ALA A 20 -3.21 -3.93 -9.42
C ALA A 20 -3.23 -4.37 -7.94
N LEU A 21 -2.18 -5.05 -7.47
CA LEU A 21 -2.02 -5.44 -6.07
C LEU A 21 -1.99 -4.22 -5.14
N MET A 22 -1.34 -3.12 -5.55
CA MET A 22 -1.33 -1.88 -4.79
C MET A 22 -2.73 -1.25 -4.67
N ILE A 23 -3.52 -1.23 -5.75
CA ILE A 23 -4.90 -0.72 -5.70
C ILE A 23 -5.74 -1.57 -4.74
N VAL A 24 -5.67 -2.90 -4.86
CA VAL A 24 -6.38 -3.84 -3.98
C VAL A 24 -5.96 -3.65 -2.53
N SER A 25 -4.66 -3.42 -2.27
CA SER A 25 -4.15 -3.22 -0.91
C SER A 25 -4.76 -2.00 -0.23
N VAL A 26 -4.88 -0.88 -0.94
CA VAL A 26 -5.43 0.35 -0.37
C VAL A 26 -6.91 0.18 -0.08
N ILE A 27 -7.66 -0.46 -0.97
CA ILE A 27 -9.09 -0.75 -0.76
C ILE A 27 -9.26 -1.63 0.48
N PHE A 28 -8.53 -2.74 0.56
CA PHE A 28 -8.60 -3.67 1.68
C PHE A 28 -8.25 -3.01 3.01
N CYS A 29 -7.13 -2.29 3.07
CA CYS A 29 -6.71 -1.58 4.29
C CYS A 29 -7.65 -0.43 4.66
N SER A 30 -8.27 0.25 3.68
CA SER A 30 -9.23 1.32 3.96
C SER A 30 -10.48 0.78 4.63
N ILE A 31 -11.00 -0.36 4.13
CA ILE A 31 -12.12 -1.07 4.75
C ILE A 31 -11.74 -1.49 6.19
N LEU A 32 -10.55 -2.06 6.36
CA LEU A 32 -10.09 -2.52 7.67
C LEU A 32 -9.96 -1.37 8.68
N VAL A 33 -9.35 -0.25 8.26
CA VAL A 33 -9.21 0.95 9.11
C VAL A 33 -10.58 1.54 9.42
N PHE A 34 -11.49 1.60 8.46
CA PHE A 34 -12.86 2.09 8.70
C PHE A 34 -13.60 1.25 9.74
N LEU A 35 -13.53 -0.08 9.64
CA LEU A 35 -14.15 -0.98 10.61
C LEU A 35 -13.54 -0.84 12.01
N LEU A 36 -12.20 -0.76 12.09
CA LEU A 36 -11.49 -0.49 13.35
C LEU A 36 -11.93 0.84 13.97
N PHE A 37 -12.08 1.88 13.15
CA PHE A 37 -12.56 3.18 13.59
C PHE A 37 -13.96 3.13 14.18
N GLN A 38 -14.88 2.43 13.51
CA GLN A 38 -16.23 2.25 14.04
C GLN A 38 -16.23 1.48 15.36
N LEU A 39 -15.43 0.41 15.45
CA LEU A 39 -15.34 -0.39 16.67
C LEU A 39 -14.77 0.42 17.84
N VAL A 40 -13.68 1.15 17.61
CA VAL A 40 -13.05 2.00 18.63
C VAL A 40 -14.00 3.14 19.03
N GLY A 41 -14.66 3.78 18.07
CA GLY A 41 -15.66 4.82 18.33
C GLY A 41 -16.81 4.30 19.19
N LEU A 42 -17.33 3.11 18.89
CA LEU A 42 -18.37 2.46 19.68
C LEU A 42 -17.90 2.16 21.12
N LEU A 43 -16.68 1.63 21.29
CA LEU A 43 -16.10 1.37 22.60
C LEU A 43 -15.95 2.67 23.42
N LEU A 44 -15.36 3.71 22.84
CA LEU A 44 -15.17 4.99 23.52
C LEU A 44 -16.51 5.64 23.89
N TYR A 45 -17.52 5.51 23.03
CA TYR A 45 -18.88 5.95 23.32
C TYR A 45 -19.47 5.21 24.53
N ILE A 46 -19.32 3.88 24.61
CA ILE A 46 -19.77 3.07 25.77
C ILE A 46 -19.09 3.54 27.06
N PHE A 47 -17.81 3.92 27.01
CA PHE A 47 -17.07 4.44 28.16
C PHE A 47 -17.28 5.95 28.42
N GLY A 48 -18.14 6.63 27.66
CA GLY A 48 -18.46 8.05 27.85
C GLY A 48 -17.33 9.01 27.45
N ILE A 49 -16.31 8.54 26.71
CA ILE A 49 -15.16 9.34 26.30
C ILE A 49 -15.45 10.00 24.95
N LYS A 50 -15.60 11.33 24.94
CA LYS A 50 -15.66 12.10 23.70
C LYS A 50 -14.25 12.27 23.13
N THR A 51 -14.04 11.78 21.90
CA THR A 51 -12.77 11.96 21.16
C THR A 51 -13.06 12.48 19.76
N ASP A 52 -12.31 13.51 19.35
CA ASP A 52 -12.22 13.93 17.95
C ASP A 52 -11.09 13.14 17.29
N LEU A 53 -11.43 11.94 16.84
CA LEU A 53 -10.49 10.99 16.26
C LEU A 53 -10.25 11.33 14.77
N HIS A 54 -9.44 12.34 14.50
CA HIS A 54 -9.09 12.78 13.14
C HIS A 54 -7.70 12.24 12.72
N ILE A 55 -7.60 10.94 12.42
CA ILE A 55 -6.29 10.28 12.14
C ILE A 55 -5.74 10.61 10.75
N LEU A 56 -6.58 10.95 9.76
CA LEU A 56 -6.13 11.37 8.42
C LEU A 56 -6.03 12.90 8.26
N GLY A 57 -5.38 13.56 9.22
CA GLY A 57 -5.07 14.98 9.16
C GLY A 57 -3.92 15.30 8.19
N GLY A 58 -4.22 15.33 6.88
CA GLY A 58 -3.33 15.88 5.85
C GLY A 58 -2.70 14.85 4.90
N PHE A 59 -2.22 15.34 3.74
CA PHE A 59 -1.72 14.49 2.66
C PHE A 59 -0.50 13.64 3.04
N GLY A 60 0.31 14.06 4.01
CA GLY A 60 1.40 13.23 4.55
C GLY A 60 0.90 11.92 5.19
N ASN A 61 -0.23 11.97 5.90
CA ASN A 61 -0.83 10.78 6.50
C ASN A 61 -1.43 9.85 5.44
N PHE A 62 -1.98 10.40 4.35
CA PHE A 62 -2.42 9.59 3.19
C PHE A 62 -1.24 8.88 2.51
N SER A 63 -0.13 9.58 2.26
CA SER A 63 1.06 8.96 1.65
C SER A 63 1.67 7.89 2.53
N LEU A 64 1.77 8.13 3.85
CA LEU A 64 2.21 7.12 4.80
C LEU A 64 1.25 5.92 4.82
N PHE A 65 -0.06 6.17 4.83
CA PHE A 65 -1.08 5.12 4.78
C PHE A 65 -0.92 4.24 3.53
N PHE A 66 -0.78 4.84 2.34
CA PHE A 66 -0.55 4.08 1.10
C PHE A 66 0.74 3.25 1.17
N THR A 67 1.86 3.85 1.64
CA THR A 67 3.12 3.11 1.82
C THR A 67 2.94 1.89 2.73
N LEU A 68 2.24 2.04 3.85
CA LEU A 68 1.99 0.95 4.79
C LEU A 68 1.08 -0.13 4.18
N CYS A 69 0.00 0.26 3.48
CA CYS A 69 -0.92 -0.67 2.81
C CYS A 69 -0.18 -1.53 1.78
N HIS A 70 0.61 -0.89 0.92
CA HIS A 70 1.39 -1.57 -0.11
C HIS A 70 2.42 -2.50 0.53
N THR A 71 3.16 -2.02 1.53
CA THR A 71 4.18 -2.81 2.23
C THR A 71 3.56 -4.06 2.85
N LEU A 72 2.44 -3.93 3.57
CA LEU A 72 1.73 -5.05 4.17
C LEU A 72 1.29 -6.06 3.11
N MET A 73 0.67 -5.60 2.01
CA MET A 73 0.18 -6.50 0.98
C MET A 73 1.31 -7.27 0.27
N PHE A 74 2.45 -6.62 0.00
CA PHE A 74 3.59 -7.31 -0.60
C PHE A 74 4.28 -8.27 0.38
N ILE A 75 4.32 -7.95 1.68
CA ILE A 75 4.76 -8.91 2.70
C ILE A 75 3.86 -10.16 2.68
N ILE A 76 2.54 -9.98 2.66
CA ILE A 76 1.58 -11.09 2.57
C ILE A 76 1.77 -11.86 1.26
N TYR A 77 1.91 -11.16 0.13
CA TYR A 77 2.12 -11.77 -1.18
C TYR A 77 3.37 -12.66 -1.20
N PHE A 78 4.52 -12.13 -0.78
CA PHE A 78 5.77 -12.90 -0.76
C PHE A 78 5.75 -14.05 0.24
N PHE A 79 5.01 -13.90 1.36
CA PHE A 79 4.77 -15.00 2.27
C PHE A 79 3.95 -16.11 1.62
N LEU A 80 2.86 -15.77 0.92
CA LEU A 80 2.01 -16.72 0.19
C LEU A 80 2.70 -17.37 -1.01
N GLU A 81 3.60 -16.64 -1.67
CA GLU A 81 4.49 -17.18 -2.72
C GLU A 81 5.44 -18.23 -2.12
N LYS A 82 6.04 -17.93 -0.96
CA LYS A 82 6.95 -18.84 -0.27
C LYS A 82 6.25 -20.11 0.23
N THR A 83 4.97 -20.03 0.59
CA THR A 83 4.16 -21.20 1.00
C THR A 83 3.53 -21.94 -0.18
N ASN A 84 3.85 -21.57 -1.43
CA ASN A 84 3.30 -22.14 -2.67
C ASN A 84 1.77 -22.02 -2.83
N ILE A 85 1.12 -21.13 -2.06
CA ILE A 85 -0.31 -20.83 -2.26
C ILE A 85 -0.48 -20.00 -3.54
N ILE A 86 0.41 -19.02 -3.75
CA ILE A 86 0.50 -18.25 -4.99
C ILE A 86 1.69 -18.78 -5.79
N GLN A 87 1.41 -19.29 -7.00
CA GLN A 87 2.46 -19.81 -7.88
C GLN A 87 3.09 -18.73 -8.78
N TYR A 88 2.42 -17.58 -8.93
CA TYR A 88 2.90 -16.48 -9.75
C TYR A 88 4.09 -15.78 -9.09
N ARG A 89 5.24 -15.74 -9.78
CA ARG A 89 6.47 -15.13 -9.27
C ARG A 89 6.74 -13.80 -9.96
N ILE A 90 6.67 -12.73 -9.17
CA ILE A 90 6.96 -11.37 -9.63
C ILE A 90 8.48 -11.19 -9.71
N TYR A 91 8.99 -10.67 -10.82
CA TYR A 91 10.38 -10.28 -10.93
C TYR A 91 10.71 -9.14 -9.96
N LYS A 92 11.77 -9.35 -9.16
CA LYS A 92 12.26 -8.36 -8.19
C LYS A 92 12.48 -6.97 -8.82
N PRO A 93 13.08 -6.83 -10.02
CA PRO A 93 13.21 -5.53 -10.67
C PRO A 93 11.86 -4.84 -10.93
N SER A 94 10.87 -5.59 -11.42
CA SER A 94 9.51 -5.06 -11.68
C SER A 94 8.85 -4.59 -10.39
N PHE A 95 8.94 -5.40 -9.33
CA PHE A 95 8.45 -5.04 -8.00
C PHE A 95 9.09 -3.74 -7.49
N TRP A 96 10.42 -3.67 -7.47
CA TRP A 96 11.13 -2.49 -6.96
C TRP A 96 10.84 -1.25 -7.80
N PHE A 97 10.77 -1.39 -9.12
CA PHE A 97 10.43 -0.30 -10.02
C PHE A 97 9.06 0.31 -9.67
N VAL A 98 8.01 -0.52 -9.56
CA VAL A 98 6.66 -0.05 -9.24
C VAL A 98 6.57 0.47 -7.80
N PHE A 99 7.15 -0.27 -6.84
CA PHE A 99 7.10 0.09 -5.42
C PHE A 99 7.75 1.44 -5.15
N ILE A 100 8.94 1.69 -5.71
CA ILE A 100 9.62 2.96 -5.54
C ILE A 100 8.85 4.06 -6.27
N SER A 101 8.46 3.85 -7.54
CA SER A 101 7.81 4.88 -8.34
C SER A 101 6.50 5.37 -7.73
N ILE A 102 5.64 4.45 -7.28
CA ILE A 102 4.33 4.82 -6.70
C ILE A 102 4.50 5.48 -5.33
N ASN A 103 5.36 4.94 -4.46
CA ASN A 103 5.60 5.57 -3.16
C ASN A 103 6.22 6.96 -3.33
N SER A 104 7.25 7.10 -4.17
CA SER A 104 7.87 8.40 -4.46
C SER A 104 6.86 9.40 -5.02
N PHE A 105 5.97 8.97 -5.92
CA PHE A 105 4.90 9.83 -6.45
C PHE A 105 3.99 10.37 -5.33
N TRP A 106 3.47 9.52 -4.45
CA TRP A 106 2.59 9.97 -3.36
C TRP A 106 3.30 10.86 -2.34
N TRP A 107 4.56 10.55 -2.01
CA TRP A 107 5.36 11.39 -1.13
C TRP A 107 5.66 12.76 -1.76
N PHE A 108 5.94 12.81 -3.06
CA PHE A 108 6.12 14.05 -3.80
C PHE A 108 4.83 14.89 -3.84
N VAL A 109 3.69 14.27 -4.10
CA VAL A 109 2.37 14.93 -4.05
C VAL A 109 2.10 15.51 -2.66
N ALA A 110 2.36 14.75 -1.59
CA ALA A 110 2.19 15.25 -0.23
C ALA A 110 3.11 16.44 0.09
N TYR A 111 4.36 16.41 -0.39
CA TYR A 111 5.29 17.53 -0.26
C TYR A 111 4.79 18.79 -0.97
N LEU A 112 4.35 18.66 -2.22
CA LEU A 112 3.82 19.80 -2.99
C LEU A 112 2.60 20.43 -2.32
N LEU A 113 1.68 19.60 -1.84
CA LEU A 113 0.45 20.08 -1.18
C LEU A 113 0.77 20.72 0.18
N SER A 114 1.75 20.21 0.91
CA SER A 114 2.24 20.82 2.15
C SER A 114 2.82 22.23 1.92
N ILE A 115 3.50 22.45 0.79
CA ILE A 115 4.02 23.78 0.44
C ILE A 115 2.93 24.70 -0.07
N SER A 116 2.00 24.20 -0.88
CA SER A 116 0.91 25.00 -1.47
C SER A 116 -0.17 25.43 -0.46
N SER A 117 -0.25 24.79 0.70
CA SER A 117 -1.19 25.17 1.78
C SER A 117 -0.60 26.16 2.79
N LYS A 118 0.60 26.70 2.55
CA LYS A 118 1.17 27.84 3.30
C LYS A 118 0.90 29.15 2.56
#